data_AF-A0A2D0HEW3-F1
#
_entry.id   AF-A0A2D0HEW3-F1
#
_cell.length_a   1.000
_cell.length_b   1.000
_cell.length_c   1.000
_cell.angle_alpha   90.00
_cell.angle_beta   90.00
_cell.angle_gamma   90.00
#
_symmetry.space_group_name_H-M   'P 1'
#
loop_
_entity.id
_entity.type
_entity.pdbx_description
1 polymer ?
#
loop_
_entity_poly.entity_id
_entity_poly.type
_entity_poly.pdbx_seq_one_letter_code
_entity_poly.pdbx_strand_id
1 'polypeptide(L)'
;MNYRLVVKDRATQDLRHLGNYILVNANADVAVKFLNAAEVMFAQLVKTPGMGKVTQLEKLTSLSHSHSTTNSSCNSFISLSFTKNDI
;
A
#
# COMPACT_ATOMS: atom_id res chain seq x y z
N MET A 1 19.69 0.95 -15.43
CA MET A 1 18.58 1.89 -15.13
C MET A 1 18.16 1.68 -13.68
N ASN A 2 17.99 2.74 -12.89
CA ASN A 2 17.60 2.65 -11.48
C ASN A 2 16.23 3.30 -11.32
N TYR A 3 15.20 2.49 -11.06
CA TYR A 3 13.82 2.95 -10.93
C TYR A 3 13.49 3.18 -9.45
N ARG A 4 12.80 4.28 -9.16
CA ARG A 4 12.26 4.56 -7.83
C ARG A 4 10.76 4.29 -7.83
N LEU A 5 10.32 3.32 -7.04
CA LEU A 5 8.90 3.14 -6.77
C LEU A 5 8.45 4.22 -5.78
N VAL A 6 7.34 4.90 -6.10
CA VAL A 6 6.69 5.85 -5.20
C VAL A 6 5.28 5.34 -4.92
N VAL A 7 5.04 4.95 -3.67
CA VAL A 7 3.71 4.59 -3.18
C VAL A 7 3.01 5.86 -2.71
N LYS A 8 1.84 6.17 -3.27
CA LYS A 8 1.04 7.34 -2.88
C LYS A 8 0.31 7.07 -1.56
N ASP A 9 0.00 8.12 -0.80
CA ASP A 9 -0.69 8.01 0.49
C ASP A 9 -1.99 7.20 0.44
N ARG A 10 -2.79 7.38 -0.62
CA ARG A 10 -4.01 6.59 -0.82
C ARG A 10 -3.72 5.08 -0.95
N ALA A 11 -2.69 4.70 -1.68
CA ALA A 11 -2.29 3.29 -1.81
C ALA A 11 -1.78 2.73 -0.47
N THR A 12 -1.09 3.54 0.34
CA THR A 12 -0.70 3.17 1.71
C THR A 12 -1.93 2.95 2.60
N GLN A 13 -2.95 3.81 2.48
CA GLN A 13 -4.21 3.65 3.21
C GLN A 13 -4.97 2.38 2.77
N ASP A 14 -4.97 2.07 1.47
CA ASP A 14 -5.59 0.86 0.93
C ASP A 14 -4.92 -0.40 1.49
N LEU A 15 -3.59 -0.46 1.51
CA LEU A 15 -2.84 -1.58 2.10
C LEU A 15 -3.16 -1.77 3.59
N ARG A 16 -3.27 -0.66 4.34
CA ARG A 16 -3.64 -0.69 5.76
C ARG A 16 -5.08 -1.16 5.96
N HIS A 17 -6.02 -0.68 5.16
CA HIS A 17 -7.42 -1.11 5.24
C HIS A 17 -7.56 -2.61 4.93
N LEU A 18 -6.90 -3.10 3.88
CA LEU A 18 -6.91 -4.52 3.51
C LEU A 18 -6.21 -5.39 4.57
N GLY A 19 -5.05 -4.97 5.07
CA GLY A 19 -4.35 -5.68 6.14
C GLY A 19 -5.19 -5.78 7.41
N ASN A 20 -5.84 -4.69 7.82
CA ASN A 20 -6.74 -4.69 8.97
C ASN A 20 -7.99 -5.55 8.74
N TYR A 21 -8.57 -5.52 7.55
CA TYR A 21 -9.69 -6.37 7.19
C TYR A 21 -9.31 -7.86 7.33
N ILE A 22 -8.16 -8.25 6.80
CA ILE A 22 -7.65 -9.63 6.92
C ILE A 22 -7.36 -9.98 8.38
N LEU A 23 -6.77 -9.06 9.15
CA LEU A 23 -6.48 -9.29 10.57
C LEU A 23 -7.75 -9.59 11.37
N VAL A 24 -8.83 -8.84 11.14
CA VAL A 24 -10.10 -8.98 11.85
C VAL A 24 -10.88 -10.22 11.39
N ASN A 25 -10.82 -10.58 10.11
CA ASN A 25 -11.67 -11.63 9.53
C ASN A 25 -10.97 -13.00 9.37
N ALA A 26 -9.64 -13.04 9.45
CA ALA A 26 -8.86 -14.27 9.38
C ALA A 26 -7.97 -14.41 10.62
N ASN A 27 -6.71 -14.00 10.53
CA ASN A 27 -5.77 -13.95 11.66
C ASN A 27 -4.54 -13.10 11.30
N ALA A 28 -3.69 -12.87 12.31
CA ALA A 28 -2.48 -12.07 12.16
C ALA A 28 -1.45 -12.66 11.18
N ASP A 29 -1.26 -13.99 11.15
CA ASP A 29 -0.33 -14.64 10.24
C ASP A 29 -0.70 -14.41 8.77
N VAL A 30 -1.99 -14.50 8.44
CA VAL A 30 -2.50 -14.24 7.08
C VAL A 30 -2.34 -12.76 6.72
N ALA A 31 -2.58 -11.84 7.65
CA ALA A 31 -2.39 -10.41 7.42
C ALA A 31 -0.92 -10.06 7.15
N VAL A 32 0.02 -10.66 7.91
CA VAL A 32 1.46 -10.49 7.69
C VAL A 32 1.89 -11.06 6.34
N LYS A 33 1.41 -12.26 5.98
CA LYS A 33 1.69 -12.87 4.67
C LYS A 33 1.22 -12.00 3.51
N PHE A 34 0.06 -11.36 3.64
CA PHE A 34 -0.44 -10.40 2.65
C PHE A 34 0.49 -9.19 2.51
N LEU A 35 0.90 -8.56 3.61
CA LEU A 35 1.80 -7.40 3.56
C LEU A 35 3.18 -7.77 2.99
N ASN A 36 3.72 -8.93 3.36
CA ASN A 36 4.97 -9.45 2.81
C ASN A 36 4.86 -9.69 1.30
N ALA A 37 3.74 -10.25 0.83
CA ALA A 37 3.51 -10.45 -0.61
C ALA A 37 3.45 -9.12 -1.37
N ALA A 38 2.83 -8.08 -0.79
CA ALA A 38 2.79 -6.75 -1.37
C ALA A 38 4.20 -6.14 -1.49
N GLU A 39 5.03 -6.27 -0.45
CA GLU A 39 6.43 -5.83 -0.46
C GLU A 39 7.25 -6.53 -1.55
N VAL A 40 7.13 -7.85 -1.67
CA VAL A 40 7.81 -8.63 -2.72
C VAL A 40 7.39 -8.16 -4.11
N MET A 41 6.10 -7.89 -4.32
CA MET A 41 5.62 -7.36 -5.60
C MET A 41 6.18 -5.98 -5.91
N PHE A 42 6.26 -5.09 -4.92
CA PHE A 42 6.89 -3.78 -5.09
C PHE A 42 8.37 -3.89 -5.47
N ALA A 43 9.10 -4.82 -4.86
CA ALA A 43 10.49 -5.09 -5.23
C ALA A 43 10.61 -5.61 -6.67
N GLN A 44 9.67 -6.44 -7.13
CA GLN A 44 9.63 -6.91 -8.52
C GLN A 44 9.32 -5.77 -9.50
N LEU A 45 8.40 -4.86 -9.17
CA LEU A 45 8.08 -3.71 -10.02
C LEU A 45 9.26 -2.74 -10.19
N VAL A 46 10.11 -2.60 -9.17
CA VAL A 46 11.36 -1.83 -9.27
C VAL A 46 12.35 -2.49 -10.22
N LYS A 47 12.49 -3.82 -10.14
CA LYS A 47 13.40 -4.60 -10.99
C LYS A 47 12.93 -4.69 -12.43
N THR A 48 11.62 -4.82 -12.62
CA THR A 48 10.97 -5.07 -13.92
C THR A 48 9.77 -4.14 -14.11
N PRO A 49 10.00 -2.85 -14.39
CA PRO A 49 8.90 -1.94 -14.74
C PRO A 49 8.15 -2.43 -15.97
N GLY A 50 6.83 -2.24 -16.00
CA GLY A 50 5.98 -2.73 -17.09
C GLY A 50 5.55 -4.20 -16.97
N MET A 51 5.89 -4.89 -15.86
CA MET A 51 5.40 -6.25 -15.57
C MET A 51 3.86 -6.32 -15.43
N GLY A 52 3.22 -5.20 -15.06
CA GLY A 52 1.77 -5.13 -14.92
C GLY A 52 1.03 -4.94 -16.25
N LYS A 53 -0.22 -5.39 -16.30
CA LYS A 53 -1.13 -5.05 -17.41
C LYS A 53 -1.43 -3.55 -17.36
N VAL A 54 -1.14 -2.84 -18.44
CA VAL A 54 -1.56 -1.44 -18.58
C VAL A 54 -3.09 -1.40 -18.61
N THR A 55 -3.66 -0.71 -17.64
CA THR A 55 -5.10 -0.46 -17.54
C THR A 55 -5.32 1.02 -17.72
N GLN A 56 -6.32 1.39 -18.53
CA GLN A 56 -6.73 2.79 -18.61
C GLN A 56 -7.35 3.15 -17.26
N LEU A 57 -6.91 4.27 -16.69
CA LEU A 57 -7.55 4.82 -15.52
C LEU A 57 -8.93 5.34 -15.96
N GLU A 58 -9.92 4.46 -15.93
CA GLU A 58 -11.30 4.89 -16.08
C GLU A 58 -11.60 5.85 -14.93
N LYS A 59 -12.01 7.07 -15.29
CA LYS A 59 -12.36 8.10 -14.33
C LYS A 59 -13.58 7.62 -13.56
N LEU A 60 -13.38 7.00 -12.40
CA LEU A 60 -14.43 6.72 -11.43
C LEU A 60 -14.94 8.07 -10.89
N THR A 61 -15.91 8.65 -11.59
CA THR A 61 -16.72 9.75 -11.07
C THR A 61 -17.66 9.22 -9.99
N SER A 62 -17.50 9.79 -8.79
CA SER A 62 -18.46 9.89 -7.68
C SER A 62 -19.04 8.61 -7.08
N LEU A 63 -18.58 8.30 -5.86
CA LEU A 63 -19.47 8.04 -4.73
C LEU A 63 -18.71 8.32 -3.42
N SER A 64 -18.68 9.60 -3.06
CA SER A 64 -18.36 10.03 -1.70
C SER A 64 -19.52 9.66 -0.78
N HIS A 65 -19.40 8.55 -0.05
CA HIS A 65 -20.16 8.37 1.18
C HIS A 65 -19.25 8.69 2.35
N SER A 66 -19.46 9.89 2.89
CA SER A 66 -18.95 10.34 4.17
C SER A 66 -19.39 9.39 5.28
N HIS A 67 -18.45 8.76 5.98
CA HIS A 67 -18.68 8.35 7.35
C HIS A 67 -17.61 8.96 8.23
N SER A 68 -18.03 10.01 8.93
CA SER A 68 -17.34 10.59 10.07
C SER A 68 -17.41 9.58 11.22
N THR A 69 -16.25 9.09 11.67
CA THR A 69 -16.10 8.68 13.07
C THR A 69 -14.81 9.29 13.60
N THR A 70 -15.01 10.25 14.49
CA THR A 70 -14.03 10.73 15.45
C THR A 70 -13.41 9.56 16.19
N ASN A 71 -12.08 9.48 16.25
CA ASN A 71 -11.36 9.32 17.51
C ASN A 71 -9.87 9.59 17.32
N SER A 72 -9.46 10.65 18.01
CA SER A 72 -8.09 11.02 18.30
C SER A 72 -7.42 9.91 19.11
N SER A 73 -6.38 9.28 18.57
CA SER A 73 -5.24 8.80 19.35
C SER A 73 -4.02 8.63 18.44
N CYS A 74 -2.95 9.26 18.87
CA CYS A 74 -1.62 9.32 18.28
C CYS A 74 -1.02 7.97 17.88
N ASN A 75 0.00 8.07 17.01
CA ASN A 75 1.13 7.16 16.81
C ASN A 75 0.91 5.95 15.88
N SER A 76 1.27 6.10 14.61
CA SER A 76 2.66 5.84 14.20
C SER A 76 2.79 6.13 12.71
N PHE A 77 3.67 7.07 12.35
CA PHE A 77 4.10 7.28 10.98
C PHE A 77 4.77 6.00 10.49
N ILE A 78 4.19 5.28 9.53
CA ILE A 78 5.02 4.45 8.65
C ILE A 78 5.56 5.40 7.57
N SER A 79 6.57 6.18 7.96
CA SER A 79 7.52 6.73 7.00
C SER A 79 8.29 5.55 6.45
N LEU A 80 7.88 5.02 5.29
CA LEU A 80 8.75 4.21 4.45
C LEU A 80 9.86 5.11 3.89
N SER A 81 10.81 5.46 4.76
CA SER A 81 12.04 6.15 4.41
C SER A 81 13.00 5.11 3.84
N PHE A 82 12.94 4.87 2.54
CA PHE A 82 14.08 4.25 1.83
C PHE A 82 15.12 5.33 1.58
N THR A 83 16.03 5.51 2.53
CA THR A 83 17.27 6.26 2.32
C THR A 83 18.15 5.51 1.33
N LYS A 84 18.57 6.22 0.28
CA LYS A 84 19.53 5.78 -0.73
C LYS A 84 20.96 5.92 -0.16
N ASN A 85 21.87 5.05 -0.62
CA ASN A 85 23.35 5.15 -0.61
C ASN A 85 24.11 4.83 0.70
N ASP A 86 25.32 4.26 0.75
CA ASP A 86 26.36 3.85 -0.23
C ASP A 86 27.27 2.77 0.42
N ILE A 87 27.79 1.82 -0.38
CA ILE A 87 29.12 1.17 -0.46
C ILE A 87 28.99 -0.08 -1.36
#